data_AF-A0A7Y9SJR3-F1
#
_entry.id   AF-A0A7Y9SJR3-F1
#
_cell.length_a   1.000
_cell.length_b   1.000
_cell.length_c   1.000
_cell.angle_alpha   90.00
_cell.angle_beta   90.00
_cell.angle_gamma   90.00
#
_symmetry.space_group_name_H-M   'P 1'
#
loop_
_entity.id
_entity.type
_entity.pdbx_description
1 polymer ?
#
loop_
_entity_poly.entity_id
_entity_poly.type
_entity_poly.pdbx_seq_one_letter_code
_entity_poly.pdbx_strand_id
1 'polypeptide(L)'
;MTPRSRTYARTAGILYLVTHVTSVTAVAAYASNALVVGVALELILALGCVGTGILLWLLLRPFGPARAATFAGLRALEAAVIAAGTLPMLALVHLTAPGPNTEALLALHSAAFLVGQGLVISVNTVILGWLLLDAGVVPRFLAVLGIAGGVLVGLSNTAQLFSLIPQGGTIAAICALPVFAFEVWLAVHLIAVGLRPRRDQLLKRNSTTSPSCMT
;
A
#
# COMPACT_ATOMS: atom_id res chain seq x y z
N MET A 1 9.10 -17.20 -14.14
CA MET A 1 7.69 -16.76 -14.08
C MET A 1 7.02 -17.06 -15.41
N THR A 2 5.72 -17.35 -15.43
CA THR A 2 4.93 -17.39 -16.66
C THR A 2 4.68 -15.97 -17.18
N PRO A 3 4.38 -15.77 -18.49
CA PRO A 3 4.08 -14.45 -19.05
C PRO A 3 2.98 -13.70 -18.27
N ARG A 4 1.91 -14.41 -17.89
CA ARG A 4 0.81 -13.85 -17.08
C ARG A 4 1.27 -13.34 -15.70
N SER A 5 2.13 -14.11 -15.01
CA SER A 5 2.66 -13.71 -13.71
C SER A 5 3.58 -12.50 -13.80
N ARG A 6 4.34 -12.35 -14.90
CA ARG A 6 5.14 -11.15 -15.16
C ARG A 6 4.26 -9.93 -15.42
N THR A 7 3.15 -10.07 -16.14
CA THR A 7 2.17 -8.99 -16.31
C THR A 7 1.59 -8.57 -14.98
N TYR A 8 1.14 -9.50 -14.14
CA TYR A 8 0.61 -9.18 -12.81
C TYR A 8 1.62 -8.46 -11.92
N ALA A 9 2.89 -8.88 -11.93
CA ALA A 9 3.94 -8.20 -11.17
C ALA A 9 4.14 -6.76 -11.67
N ARG A 10 4.24 -6.56 -12.99
CA ARG A 10 4.36 -5.22 -13.58
C ARG A 10 3.17 -4.34 -13.25
N THR A 11 1.95 -4.84 -13.41
CA THR A 11 0.72 -4.10 -13.09
C THR A 11 0.66 -3.76 -11.61
N ALA A 12 1.04 -4.68 -10.71
CA ALA A 12 1.10 -4.40 -9.28
C ALA A 12 2.11 -3.30 -8.95
N GLY A 13 3.29 -3.33 -9.55
CA GLY A 13 4.29 -2.27 -9.39
C GLY A 13 3.83 -0.93 -9.92
N ILE A 14 3.18 -0.89 -11.09
CA ILE A 14 2.61 0.35 -11.65
C ILE A 14 1.54 0.91 -10.71
N LEU A 15 0.62 0.06 -10.22
CA LEU A 15 -0.42 0.52 -9.29
C LEU A 15 0.17 1.07 -7.99
N TYR A 16 1.26 0.48 -7.47
CA TYR A 16 1.99 1.06 -6.33
C TYR A 16 2.56 2.46 -6.63
N LEU A 17 3.11 2.68 -7.83
CA LEU A 17 3.58 4.03 -8.19
C LEU A 17 2.40 5.00 -8.32
N VAL A 18 1.30 4.55 -8.93
CA VAL A 18 0.08 5.36 -9.04
C VAL A 18 -0.42 5.76 -7.66
N THR A 19 -0.49 4.85 -6.68
CA THR A 19 -0.93 5.17 -5.31
C THR A 19 -0.03 6.23 -4.66
N HIS A 20 1.28 6.18 -4.88
CA HIS A 20 2.18 7.22 -4.35
C HIS A 20 1.95 8.57 -5.01
N VAL A 21 1.89 8.60 -6.34
CA VAL A 21 1.69 9.84 -7.10
C VAL A 21 0.35 10.47 -6.75
N THR A 22 -0.73 9.68 -6.66
CA THR A 22 -2.06 10.21 -6.31
C THR A 22 -2.13 10.68 -4.87
N SER A 23 -1.50 9.97 -3.92
CA SER A 23 -1.45 10.38 -2.51
C SER A 23 -0.75 11.74 -2.34
N VAL A 24 0.44 11.92 -2.95
CA VAL A 24 1.18 13.20 -2.87
C VAL A 24 0.45 14.33 -3.58
N THR A 25 -0.10 14.06 -4.76
CA THR A 25 -0.83 15.09 -5.52
C THR A 25 -2.16 15.47 -4.87
N ALA A 26 -2.83 14.55 -4.16
CA ALA A 26 -4.05 14.85 -3.41
C ALA A 26 -3.78 15.87 -2.30
N VAL A 27 -2.72 15.69 -1.53
CA VAL A 27 -2.30 16.64 -0.48
C VAL A 27 -2.03 18.03 -1.08
N ALA A 28 -1.30 18.09 -2.20
CA ALA A 28 -1.03 19.36 -2.89
C ALA A 28 -2.31 20.02 -3.44
N ALA A 29 -3.25 19.23 -3.96
CA ALA A 29 -4.54 19.71 -4.44
C ALA A 29 -5.37 20.32 -3.30
N TYR A 30 -5.46 19.64 -2.15
CA TYR A 30 -6.15 20.17 -0.98
C TYR A 30 -5.50 21.45 -0.44
N ALA A 31 -4.17 21.51 -0.39
CA ALA A 31 -3.44 22.74 0.00
C ALA A 31 -3.71 23.93 -0.94
N SER A 32 -4.08 23.65 -2.20
CA SER A 32 -4.41 24.66 -3.21
C SER A 32 -5.92 24.94 -3.31
N ASN A 33 -6.73 24.47 -2.35
CA ASN A 33 -8.20 24.53 -2.36
C ASN A 33 -8.88 23.85 -3.57
N ALA A 34 -8.17 22.95 -4.27
CA ALA A 34 -8.72 22.18 -5.39
C ALA A 34 -9.44 20.92 -4.89
N LEU A 35 -10.51 21.09 -4.10
CA LEU A 35 -11.20 20.01 -3.37
C LEU A 35 -11.64 18.85 -4.27
N VAL A 36 -12.27 19.14 -5.41
CA VAL A 36 -12.76 18.12 -6.36
C VAL A 36 -11.61 17.30 -6.94
N VAL A 37 -10.47 17.95 -7.21
CA VAL A 37 -9.27 17.27 -7.72
C VAL A 37 -8.67 16.37 -6.64
N GLY A 38 -8.58 16.85 -5.40
CA GLY A 38 -8.12 16.05 -4.26
C GLY A 38 -8.97 14.79 -4.07
N VAL A 39 -10.30 14.93 -4.08
CA VAL A 39 -11.23 13.80 -3.98
C VAL A 39 -11.02 12.80 -5.12
N ALA A 40 -10.93 13.27 -6.37
CA ALA A 40 -10.73 12.39 -7.51
C ALA A 40 -9.42 11.58 -7.39
N LEU A 41 -8.34 12.23 -6.92
CA LEU A 41 -7.06 11.57 -6.68
C LEU A 41 -7.12 10.52 -5.57
N GLU A 42 -7.83 10.78 -4.48
CA GLU A 42 -8.04 9.82 -3.40
C GLU A 42 -8.90 8.62 -3.82
N LEU A 43 -9.87 8.81 -4.72
CA LEU A 43 -10.62 7.68 -5.28
C LEU A 43 -9.75 6.81 -6.20
N ILE A 44 -8.87 7.42 -7.01
CA ILE A 44 -7.90 6.69 -7.81
C ILE A 44 -6.91 5.95 -6.91
N LEU A 45 -6.45 6.59 -5.83
CA LEU A 45 -5.63 5.97 -4.79
C LEU A 45 -6.32 4.72 -4.22
N ALA A 46 -7.58 4.82 -3.80
CA ALA A 46 -8.36 3.72 -3.25
C ALA A 46 -8.49 2.55 -4.24
N LEU A 47 -8.74 2.83 -5.52
CA LEU A 47 -8.76 1.80 -6.58
C LEU A 47 -7.39 1.12 -6.77
N GLY A 48 -6.31 1.91 -6.71
CA GLY A 48 -4.94 1.39 -6.68
C GLY A 48 -4.70 0.47 -5.48
N CYS A 49 -5.27 0.81 -4.31
CA CYS A 49 -5.21 -0.02 -3.12
C CYS A 49 -5.87 -1.38 -3.32
N VAL A 50 -7.10 -1.41 -3.82
CA VAL A 50 -7.81 -2.67 -4.14
C VAL A 50 -7.03 -3.49 -5.18
N GLY A 51 -6.58 -2.84 -6.26
CA GLY A 51 -5.88 -3.53 -7.35
C GLY A 51 -4.54 -4.15 -6.91
N THR A 52 -3.75 -3.42 -6.12
CA THR A 52 -2.51 -3.97 -5.53
C THR A 52 -2.78 -5.11 -4.57
N GLY A 53 -3.81 -5.02 -3.73
CA GLY A 53 -4.25 -6.10 -2.84
C GLY A 53 -4.55 -7.39 -3.60
N ILE A 54 -5.37 -7.31 -4.65
CA ILE A 54 -5.76 -8.46 -5.47
C ILE A 54 -4.54 -9.06 -6.19
N LEU A 55 -3.72 -8.23 -6.85
CA LEU A 55 -2.59 -8.71 -7.64
C LEU A 55 -1.51 -9.36 -6.76
N LEU A 56 -1.20 -8.76 -5.61
CA LEU A 56 -0.23 -9.36 -4.69
C LEU A 56 -0.78 -10.63 -4.03
N TRP A 57 -2.08 -10.74 -3.77
CA TRP A 57 -2.66 -12.01 -3.36
C TRP A 57 -2.46 -13.10 -4.41
N LEU A 58 -2.77 -12.81 -5.68
CA LEU A 58 -2.57 -13.77 -6.78
C LEU A 58 -1.11 -14.21 -6.92
N LEU A 59 -0.17 -13.29 -6.71
CA LEU A 59 1.26 -13.53 -6.82
C LEU A 59 1.86 -14.26 -5.61
N LEU A 60 1.44 -13.92 -4.40
CA LEU A 60 2.06 -14.36 -3.15
C LEU A 60 1.31 -15.48 -2.43
N ARG A 61 0.05 -15.77 -2.77
CA ARG A 61 -0.72 -16.88 -2.19
C ARG A 61 0.00 -18.25 -2.21
N PRO A 62 0.86 -18.60 -3.19
CA PRO A 62 1.57 -19.89 -3.15
C PRO A 62 2.62 -19.98 -2.04
N PHE A 63 3.07 -18.85 -1.48
CA PHE A 63 4.10 -18.79 -0.43
C PHE A 63 3.51 -18.63 0.97
N GLY A 64 2.24 -18.24 1.08
CA GLY A 64 1.58 -18.01 2.36
C GLY A 64 0.15 -17.51 2.17
N PRO A 65 -0.84 -18.41 2.00
CA PRO A 65 -2.20 -18.03 1.61
C PRO A 65 -2.89 -17.17 2.67
N ALA A 66 -2.72 -17.47 3.96
CA ALA A 66 -3.30 -16.69 5.05
C ALA A 66 -2.79 -15.24 5.03
N ARG A 67 -1.46 -15.03 5.04
CA ARG A 67 -0.86 -13.69 5.02
C ARG A 67 -1.16 -12.91 3.74
N ALA A 68 -1.16 -13.59 2.60
CA ALA A 68 -1.55 -12.97 1.33
C ALA A 68 -3.01 -12.50 1.37
N ALA A 69 -3.91 -13.29 1.97
CA ALA A 69 -5.32 -12.93 2.13
C ALA A 69 -5.49 -11.79 3.14
N THR A 70 -4.74 -11.81 4.25
CA THR A 70 -4.73 -10.71 5.23
C THR A 70 -4.27 -9.40 4.58
N PHE A 71 -3.19 -9.43 3.79
CA PHE A 71 -2.72 -8.26 3.04
C PHE A 71 -3.81 -7.72 2.10
N ALA A 72 -4.44 -8.58 1.30
CA ALA A 72 -5.50 -8.14 0.40
C ALA A 72 -6.72 -7.58 1.14
N GLY A 73 -7.10 -8.19 2.26
CA GLY A 73 -8.18 -7.70 3.11
C GLY A 73 -7.87 -6.33 3.72
N LEU A 74 -6.64 -6.12 4.21
CA LEU A 74 -6.20 -4.83 4.74
C LEU A 74 -6.13 -3.76 3.64
N ARG A 75 -5.69 -4.08 2.42
CA ARG A 75 -5.75 -3.16 1.29
C ARG A 75 -7.17 -2.76 0.91
N ALA A 76 -8.13 -3.69 0.99
CA ALA A 76 -9.54 -3.41 0.76
C ALA A 76 -10.12 -2.52 1.87
N LEU A 77 -9.79 -2.80 3.13
CA LEU A 77 -10.17 -1.96 4.27
C LEU A 77 -9.61 -0.54 4.14
N GLU A 78 -8.33 -0.42 3.80
CA GLU A 78 -7.66 0.86 3.55
C GLU A 78 -8.38 1.65 2.46
N ALA A 79 -8.66 1.01 1.32
CA ALA A 79 -9.40 1.62 0.22
C ALA A 79 -10.80 2.11 0.65
N ALA A 80 -11.50 1.31 1.46
CA ALA A 80 -12.82 1.68 1.96
C ALA A 80 -12.76 2.89 2.92
N VAL A 81 -11.76 2.95 3.80
CA VAL A 81 -11.55 4.09 4.71
C VAL A 81 -11.17 5.35 3.93
N ILE A 82 -10.29 5.24 2.93
CA ILE A 82 -9.95 6.37 2.04
C ILE A 82 -11.20 6.87 1.33
N ALA A 83 -11.98 5.97 0.71
CA ALA A 83 -13.22 6.34 0.04
C ALA A 83 -14.22 7.02 0.99
N ALA A 84 -14.40 6.50 2.21
CA ALA A 84 -15.22 7.15 3.22
C ALA A 84 -14.69 8.53 3.62
N GLY A 85 -13.36 8.69 3.72
CA GLY A 85 -12.67 9.95 3.99
C GLY A 85 -12.84 11.02 2.90
N THR A 86 -13.23 10.64 1.68
CA THR A 86 -13.55 11.61 0.61
C THR A 86 -14.94 12.25 0.78
N LEU A 87 -15.88 11.60 1.47
CA LEU A 87 -17.25 12.10 1.61
C LEU A 87 -17.33 13.45 2.33
N PRO A 88 -16.60 13.69 3.43
CA PRO A 88 -16.55 15.02 4.07
C PRO A 88 -15.99 16.09 3.14
N MET A 89 -14.99 15.74 2.32
CA MET A 89 -14.38 16.67 1.36
C MET A 89 -15.32 17.02 0.21
N LEU A 90 -16.14 16.07 -0.25
CA LEU A 90 -17.23 16.35 -1.19
C LEU A 90 -18.31 17.24 -0.57
N ALA A 91 -18.67 17.01 0.69
CA ALA A 91 -19.63 17.87 1.39
C ALA A 91 -19.13 19.32 1.49
N LEU A 92 -17.82 19.52 1.72
CA LEU A 92 -17.20 20.85 1.74
C LEU A 92 -17.37 21.62 0.43
N VAL A 93 -17.38 20.95 -0.73
CA VAL A 93 -17.57 21.59 -2.05
C VAL A 93 -18.93 22.31 -2.13
N HIS A 94 -19.92 21.87 -1.36
CA HIS A 94 -21.26 22.43 -1.37
C HIS A 94 -21.48 23.53 -0.32
N LEU A 95 -20.48 23.81 0.53
CA LEU A 95 -20.58 24.90 1.51
C LEU A 95 -20.30 26.25 0.84
N THR A 96 -21.15 27.23 1.12
CA THR A 96 -21.04 28.59 0.57
C THR A 96 -20.20 29.54 1.43
N ALA A 97 -19.97 29.20 2.70
CA ALA A 97 -19.15 29.97 3.62
C ALA A 97 -18.43 29.07 4.65
N PRO A 98 -17.21 29.43 5.07
CA PRO A 98 -16.51 28.74 6.14
C PRO A 98 -17.22 28.94 7.49
N GLY A 99 -17.23 27.90 8.32
CA GLY A 99 -17.81 27.93 9.67
C GLY A 99 -17.58 26.62 10.44
N PRO A 100 -18.25 26.40 11.57
CA PRO A 100 -18.06 25.20 12.41
C PRO A 100 -18.21 23.87 11.67
N ASN A 101 -19.13 23.82 10.68
CA ASN A 101 -19.31 22.64 9.84
C ASN A 101 -18.09 22.35 8.96
N THR A 102 -17.37 23.38 8.52
CA THR A 102 -16.13 23.24 7.74
C THR A 102 -15.04 22.55 8.56
N GLU A 103 -14.83 23.00 9.80
CA GLU A 103 -13.84 22.44 10.71
C GLU A 103 -14.15 20.97 11.04
N ALA A 104 -15.42 20.66 11.32
CA ALA A 104 -15.85 19.29 11.61
C ALA A 104 -15.61 18.33 10.43
N LEU A 105 -15.87 18.79 9.19
CA LEU A 105 -15.65 17.98 7.98
C LEU A 105 -14.16 17.75 7.69
N LEU A 106 -13.32 18.77 7.88
CA LEU A 106 -11.87 18.65 7.77
C LEU A 106 -11.29 17.72 8.84
N ALA A 107 -11.80 17.79 10.07
CA ALA A 107 -11.41 16.89 11.14
C ALA A 107 -11.82 15.43 10.84
N LEU A 108 -13.01 15.21 10.28
CA LEU A 108 -13.49 13.89 9.90
C LEU A 108 -12.64 13.29 8.76
N HIS A 109 -12.27 14.09 7.76
CA HIS A 109 -11.32 13.69 6.72
C HIS A 109 -9.95 13.34 7.31
N SER A 110 -9.42 14.17 8.21
CA SER A 110 -8.12 13.93 8.86
C SER A 110 -8.12 12.66 9.71
N ALA A 111 -9.24 12.37 10.40
CA ALA A 111 -9.42 11.13 11.15
C ALA A 111 -9.43 9.90 10.21
N ALA A 112 -10.12 9.97 9.07
CA ALA A 112 -10.11 8.91 8.07
C ALA A 112 -8.70 8.67 7.50
N PHE A 113 -7.94 9.75 7.22
CA PHE A 113 -6.55 9.67 6.78
C PHE A 113 -5.67 8.94 7.80
N LEU A 114 -5.79 9.27 9.10
CA LEU A 114 -5.04 8.61 10.17
C LEU A 114 -5.36 7.12 10.26
N VAL A 115 -6.64 6.74 10.13
CA VAL A 115 -7.05 5.34 10.24
C VAL A 115 -6.61 4.55 9.00
N GLY A 116 -6.90 5.02 7.79
CA GLY A 116 -6.62 4.31 6.55
C GLY A 116 -5.13 4.37 6.18
N GLN A 117 -4.68 5.54 5.75
CA GLN A 117 -3.31 5.79 5.26
C GLN A 117 -2.29 5.92 6.39
N GLY A 118 -2.72 5.90 7.66
CA GLY A 118 -1.84 5.81 8.81
C GLY A 118 -1.79 4.39 9.39
N LEU A 119 -2.80 4.01 10.17
CA LEU A 119 -2.77 2.77 10.95
C LEU A 119 -2.89 1.51 10.09
N VAL A 120 -3.85 1.47 9.16
CA VAL A 120 -4.07 0.27 8.33
C VAL A 120 -2.88 0.00 7.42
N ILE A 121 -2.33 1.04 6.76
CA ILE A 121 -1.13 0.87 5.92
C ILE A 121 0.06 0.33 6.73
N SER A 122 0.24 0.77 7.98
CA SER A 122 1.34 0.32 8.85
C SER A 122 1.32 -1.20 9.02
N VAL A 123 0.17 -1.74 9.39
CA VAL A 123 -0.03 -3.18 9.59
C VAL A 123 0.14 -3.93 8.26
N ASN A 124 -0.41 -3.35 7.19
CA ASN A 124 -0.33 -3.92 5.85
C ASN A 124 1.13 -4.07 5.37
N THR A 125 1.96 -3.04 5.55
CA THR A 125 3.39 -3.05 5.19
C THR A 125 4.16 -4.10 6.00
N VAL A 126 3.88 -4.26 7.30
CA VAL A 126 4.52 -5.29 8.14
C VAL A 126 4.19 -6.70 7.64
N ILE A 127 2.91 -6.97 7.37
CA ILE A 127 2.47 -8.29 6.89
C ILE A 127 3.06 -8.61 5.53
N LEU A 128 3.08 -7.62 4.62
CA LEU A 128 3.71 -7.79 3.31
C LEU A 128 5.21 -8.02 3.43
N GLY A 129 5.91 -7.23 4.24
CA GLY A 129 7.35 -7.37 4.48
C GLY A 129 7.69 -8.76 5.03
N TRP A 130 6.90 -9.26 5.99
CA TRP A 130 7.07 -10.61 6.52
C TRP A 130 6.80 -11.69 5.45
N LEU A 131 5.72 -11.56 4.68
CA LEU A 131 5.42 -12.50 3.60
C LEU A 131 6.53 -12.53 2.54
N LEU A 132 7.09 -11.36 2.19
CA LEU A 132 8.20 -11.23 1.26
C LEU A 132 9.50 -11.83 1.80
N LEU A 133 9.76 -11.65 3.11
CA LEU A 133 10.93 -12.21 3.79
C LEU A 133 10.91 -13.74 3.77
N ASP A 134 9.75 -14.33 4.08
CA ASP A 134 9.55 -15.78 4.09
C ASP A 134 9.53 -16.36 2.67
N ALA A 135 8.89 -15.67 1.73
CA ALA A 135 8.82 -16.11 0.34
C ALA A 135 10.23 -16.12 -0.30
N GLY A 136 11.13 -15.21 0.10
CA GLY A 136 12.49 -15.11 -0.44
C GLY A 136 12.52 -14.70 -1.92
N VAL A 137 11.45 -14.06 -2.39
CA VAL A 137 11.23 -13.69 -3.80
C VAL A 137 11.79 -12.32 -4.18
N VAL A 138 12.20 -11.55 -3.17
CA VAL A 138 12.82 -10.21 -3.26
C VAL A 138 14.09 -10.17 -2.39
N PRO A 139 14.97 -9.16 -2.53
CA PRO A 139 16.13 -9.00 -1.65
C PRO A 139 15.70 -8.92 -0.18
N ARG A 140 16.40 -9.65 0.70
CA ARG A 140 16.07 -9.68 2.15
C ARG A 140 16.04 -8.30 2.79
N PHE A 141 16.96 -7.43 2.40
CA PHE A 141 17.02 -6.05 2.90
C PHE A 141 15.75 -5.26 2.58
N LEU A 142 15.15 -5.45 1.39
CA LEU A 142 13.88 -4.83 1.02
C LEU A 142 12.76 -5.31 1.96
N ALA A 143 12.68 -6.62 2.22
CA ALA A 143 11.65 -7.17 3.10
C ALA A 143 11.79 -6.68 4.56
N VAL A 144 13.02 -6.62 5.08
CA VAL A 144 13.32 -6.09 6.43
C VAL A 144 13.00 -4.60 6.51
N LEU A 145 13.31 -3.82 5.46
CA LEU A 145 12.95 -2.40 5.39
C LEU A 145 11.44 -2.19 5.49
N GLY A 146 10.64 -3.04 4.82
CA GLY A 146 9.18 -2.99 4.92
C GLY A 146 8.66 -3.28 6.32
N ILE A 147 9.22 -4.29 7.00
CA ILE A 147 8.84 -4.62 8.39
C ILE A 147 9.22 -3.47 9.32
N ALA A 148 10.48 -3.02 9.28
CA ALA A 148 10.97 -1.95 10.15
C ALA A 148 10.22 -0.64 9.91
N GLY A 149 9.98 -0.28 8.64
CA GLY A 149 9.20 0.90 8.27
C GLY A 149 7.77 0.80 8.76
N GLY A 150 7.09 -0.33 8.52
CA GLY A 150 5.71 -0.52 8.95
C GLY A 150 5.53 -0.43 10.46
N VAL A 151 6.47 -0.99 11.24
CA VAL A 151 6.49 -0.85 12.71
C VAL A 151 6.72 0.60 13.12
N LEU A 152 7.71 1.28 12.52
CA LEU A 152 8.04 2.66 12.86
C LEU A 152 6.88 3.63 12.59
N VAL A 153 6.27 3.52 11.40
CA VAL A 153 5.13 4.37 11.03
C VAL A 153 3.90 4.00 11.85
N GLY A 154 3.72 2.72 12.21
CA GLY A 154 2.68 2.27 13.13
C GLY A 154 2.77 2.94 14.49
N LEU A 155 3.96 2.94 15.10
CA LEU A 155 4.21 3.62 16.37
C LEU A 155 3.96 5.13 16.27
N SER A 156 4.41 5.76 15.17
CA SER A 156 4.16 7.18 14.91
C SER A 156 2.66 7.49 14.77
N ASN A 157 1.90 6.66 14.07
CA ASN A 157 0.46 6.83 13.88
C ASN A 157 -0.32 6.54 15.16
N THR A 158 0.12 5.59 15.99
CA THR A 158 -0.42 5.39 17.33
C THR A 158 -0.15 6.59 18.23
N ALA A 159 1.03 7.20 18.17
CA ALA A 159 1.33 8.43 18.91
C ALA A 159 0.44 9.60 18.46
N GLN A 160 0.16 9.73 17.15
CA GLN A 160 -0.80 10.71 16.61
C GLN A 160 -2.23 10.44 17.11
N LEU A 161 -2.64 9.17 17.17
CA LEU A 161 -3.96 8.77 17.68
C LEU A 161 -4.17 9.21 19.14
N PHE A 162 -3.14 9.12 19.97
CA PHE A 162 -3.17 9.60 21.36
C PHE A 162 -2.86 11.11 21.49
N SER A 163 -2.79 11.85 20.38
CA SER A 163 -2.45 13.28 20.37
C SER A 163 -1.10 13.62 21.02
N LEU A 164 -0.16 12.66 21.06
CA LEU A 164 1.18 12.86 21.61
C LEU A 164 2.10 13.62 20.63
N ILE A 165 1.84 13.48 19.33
CA ILE A 165 2.52 14.19 18.25
C ILE A 165 1.50 14.72 17.24
N PRO A 166 1.75 15.85 16.56
CA PRO A 166 0.83 16.41 15.58
C PRO A 166 0.71 15.53 14.34
N GLN A 167 -0.51 15.45 13.78
CA GLN A 167 -0.77 14.71 12.55
C GLN A 167 -0.08 15.39 11.36
N GLY A 168 0.68 14.61 10.58
CA GLY A 168 1.43 15.16 9.43
C GLY A 168 2.60 16.07 9.80
N GLY A 169 3.02 16.11 11.07
CA GLY A 169 4.21 16.86 11.49
C GLY A 169 5.53 16.28 10.98
N THR A 170 6.63 17.01 11.16
CA THR A 170 7.97 16.62 10.71
C THR A 170 8.40 15.24 11.22
N ILE A 171 8.08 14.92 12.47
CA ILE A 171 8.38 13.60 13.07
C ILE A 171 7.61 12.49 12.34
N ALA A 172 6.31 12.69 12.08
CA ALA A 172 5.51 11.72 11.35
C ALA A 172 6.02 11.50 9.93
N ALA A 173 6.44 12.57 9.24
CA ALA A 173 7.04 12.50 7.92
C ALA A 173 8.36 11.70 7.94
N ILE A 174 9.25 11.93 8.92
CA ILE A 174 10.50 11.17 9.07
C ILE A 174 10.21 9.69 9.32
N CYS A 175 9.26 9.36 10.20
CA CYS A 175 8.85 7.99 10.48
C CYS A 175 8.24 7.27 9.26
N ALA A 176 7.64 8.02 8.33
CA ALA A 176 7.07 7.46 7.10
C ALA A 176 8.09 7.20 5.99
N LEU A 177 9.27 7.84 6.04
CA LEU A 177 10.31 7.70 5.00
C LEU A 177 10.71 6.23 4.72
N PRO A 178 10.90 5.35 5.73
CA PRO A 178 11.29 3.97 5.45
C PRO A 178 10.19 3.16 4.76
N VAL A 179 8.91 3.42 5.09
CA VAL A 179 7.77 2.80 4.39
C VAL A 179 7.71 3.28 2.95
N PHE A 180 7.80 4.60 2.75
CA PHE A 180 7.82 5.19 1.41
C PHE A 180 8.95 4.61 0.55
N ALA A 181 10.17 4.53 1.10
CA ALA A 181 11.31 3.94 0.42
C ALA A 181 11.08 2.45 0.10
N PHE A 182 10.51 1.68 1.04
CA PHE A 182 10.15 0.29 0.82
C PHE A 182 9.15 0.13 -0.33
N GLU A 183 8.06 0.88 -0.34
CA GLU A 183 7.00 0.71 -1.33
C GLU A 183 7.45 1.15 -2.73
N VAL A 184 8.17 2.27 -2.84
CA VAL A 184 8.78 2.71 -4.11
C VAL A 184 9.78 1.67 -4.62
N TRP A 185 10.62 1.14 -3.75
CA TRP A 185 11.59 0.12 -4.17
C TRP A 185 10.90 -1.18 -4.58
N LEU A 186 9.87 -1.62 -3.84
CA LEU A 186 9.08 -2.79 -4.20
C LEU A 186 8.42 -2.60 -5.57
N ALA A 187 7.85 -1.42 -5.83
CA ALA A 187 7.22 -1.09 -7.10
C ALA A 187 8.20 -1.18 -8.27
N VAL A 188 9.37 -0.54 -8.15
CA VAL A 188 10.43 -0.60 -9.15
C VAL A 188 10.93 -2.04 -9.34
N HIS A 189 11.09 -2.79 -8.25
CA HIS A 189 11.51 -4.19 -8.31
C HIS A 189 10.50 -5.06 -9.07
N LEU A 190 9.20 -4.90 -8.80
CA LEU A 190 8.13 -5.63 -9.47
C LEU A 190 8.05 -5.31 -10.97
N ILE A 191 8.30 -4.05 -11.37
CA ILE A 191 8.30 -3.62 -12.77
C ILE A 191 9.53 -4.15 -13.52
N ALA A 192 10.72 -3.95 -12.97
CA ALA A 192 11.98 -4.24 -13.64
C ALA A 192 12.34 -5.73 -13.59
N VAL A 193 12.19 -6.36 -12.43
CA VAL A 193 12.65 -7.74 -12.17
C VAL A 193 11.48 -8.71 -12.10
N GLY A 194 10.39 -8.31 -11.44
CA GLY A 194 9.33 -9.22 -11.02
C GLY A 194 9.74 -10.07 -9.81
N LEU A 195 9.00 -11.16 -9.54
CA LEU A 195 9.28 -12.05 -8.42
C LEU A 195 10.24 -13.17 -8.81
N ARG A 196 11.28 -13.38 -8.00
CA ARG A 196 12.26 -14.45 -8.24
C ARG A 196 11.61 -15.82 -7.97
N PRO A 197 11.75 -16.82 -8.87
CA PRO A 197 11.31 -18.18 -8.58
C PRO A 197 12.08 -18.76 -7.38
N ARG A 198 11.39 -19.42 -6.45
CA ARG A 198 12.06 -20.15 -5.36
C ARG A 198 12.83 -21.33 -5.95
N ARG A 199 14.02 -21.62 -5.40
CA ARG A 199 14.91 -22.71 -5.82
C ARG A 199 14.18 -24.08 -5.89
N ASP A 200 13.23 -24.32 -5.00
CA ASP A 200 12.44 -25.56 -4.94
C ASP A 200 11.45 -25.71 -6.12
N GLN A 201 10.90 -24.60 -6.63
CA GLN A 201 10.07 -24.62 -7.83
C GLN A 201 10.92 -24.85 -9.09
N LEU A 202 12.18 -24.40 -9.10
CA LEU A 202 13.12 -24.72 -10.17
C LEU A 202 13.47 -26.21 -10.17
N LEU A 203 13.68 -26.81 -8.98
CA LEU A 203 13.94 -28.24 -8.83
C LEU A 203 12.73 -29.10 -9.24
N LYS A 204 11.50 -28.78 -8.78
CA LYS A 204 10.28 -29.50 -9.20
C LYS A 204 9.99 -29.38 -10.70
N ARG A 205 10.31 -28.25 -11.32
CA ARG A 205 10.14 -28.05 -12.77
C ARG A 205 11.16 -28.84 -13.58
N ASN A 206 12.39 -28.96 -13.10
CA ASN A 206 13.42 -29.76 -13.75
C ASN A 206 13.15 -31.27 -13.61
N SER A 207 12.56 -31.72 -12.49
CA SER A 207 12.18 -33.13 -12.33
C SER A 207 10.98 -33.55 -13.19
N THR A 208 10.07 -32.63 -13.53
CA THR A 208 8.92 -32.93 -14.41
C THR A 208 9.23 -32.77 -15.91
N THR A 209 10.39 -32.21 -16.28
CA THR A 209 10.82 -32.04 -17.68
C THR A 209 11.87 -33.04 -18.11
N SER A 210 12.35 -33.92 -17.24
CA SER A 210 13.15 -35.08 -17.63
C SER A 210 12.21 -36.13 -18.23
N PRO A 211 12.24 -36.40 -19.54
CA PRO A 211 11.55 -37.56 -20.07
C PRO A 211 12.22 -38.77 -19.41
N SER A 212 11.44 -39.63 -18.76
CA SER A 212 11.91 -40.95 -18.41
C SER A 212 12.42 -41.60 -19.70
N CYS A 213 13.74 -41.67 -19.85
CA CYS A 213 14.39 -42.60 -20.76
C CYS A 213 14.14 -43.98 -20.16
N MET A 214 12.94 -44.52 -20.42
CA MET A 214 12.61 -45.91 -20.17
C MET A 214 12.91 -46.66 -21.46
N THR A 215 14.13 -47.21 -21.49
CA THR A 215 14.49 -48.45 -22.18
C THR A 215 13.65 -49.61 -21.67
#